data_AF-A0A379E1T6-F1
#
_entry.id   AF-A0A379E1T6-F1
#
_cell.length_a   1.000
_cell.length_b   1.000
_cell.length_c   1.000
_cell.angle_alpha   90.00
_cell.angle_beta   90.00
_cell.angle_gamma   90.00
#
_symmetry.space_group_name_H-M   'P 1'
#
loop_
_entity.id
_entity.type
_entity.pdbx_description
1 polymer ?
#
loop_
_entity_poly.entity_id
_entity_poly.type
_entity_poly.pdbx_seq_one_letter_code
_entity_poly.pdbx_strand_id
1 'polypeptide(L)'
;MKIKNLKKIKAENQRNRQAGKLKHDITCRLLDYLELKYEMRHNTALGCTEIRKAGSNEPFVAADERMRNTIAIKARLDGIDVWDKDIRRYTESDFVKVFNPVDDFLNRLRGRWDGKDHINALANCVPNDNARWADWFHTWFLAMVAQWMGLDNAHGNSVAPLLISRQGYRKSTFCKRLLPEVLQWGYNDNLVISEKQNTLRAMTQSLLINIDEFNTLSAKMQDGF
;
A
#
# COMPACT_ATOMS: atom_id res chain seq x y z
N MET A 1 51.76 -31.86 -21.94
CA MET A 1 50.34 -31.46 -22.18
C MET A 1 49.63 -30.89 -20.93
N LYS A 2 49.86 -31.40 -19.71
CA LYS A 2 49.16 -30.96 -18.46
C LYS A 2 49.40 -29.49 -18.03
N ILE A 3 50.58 -28.91 -18.27
CA ILE A 3 50.96 -27.56 -17.80
C ILE A 3 50.23 -26.43 -18.56
N LYS A 4 49.94 -26.61 -19.86
CA LYS A 4 49.17 -25.64 -20.66
C LYS A 4 47.73 -25.49 -20.15
N ASN A 5 47.15 -26.56 -19.61
CA ASN A 5 45.78 -26.56 -19.06
C ASN A 5 45.71 -25.81 -17.72
N LEU A 6 46.69 -26.00 -16.83
CA LEU A 6 46.77 -25.30 -15.54
C LEU A 6 46.94 -23.77 -15.69
N LYS A 7 47.72 -23.30 -16.68
CA LYS A 7 47.85 -21.87 -16.98
C LYS A 7 46.53 -21.27 -17.47
N LYS A 8 45.78 -22.00 -18.30
CA LYS A 8 44.48 -21.58 -18.83
C LYS A 8 43.43 -21.45 -17.71
N ILE A 9 43.36 -22.45 -16.83
CA ILE A 9 42.48 -22.45 -15.65
C ILE A 9 42.82 -21.31 -14.68
N LYS A 10 44.11 -21.04 -14.42
CA LYS A 10 44.51 -19.90 -13.56
C LYS A 10 44.12 -18.54 -14.15
N ALA A 11 44.30 -18.35 -15.45
CA ALA A 11 43.92 -17.12 -16.14
C ALA A 11 42.39 -16.90 -16.14
N GLU A 12 41.62 -17.97 -16.34
CA GLU A 12 40.16 -17.95 -16.26
C GLU A 12 39.66 -17.60 -14.84
N ASN A 13 40.26 -18.20 -13.81
CA ASN A 13 39.93 -17.88 -12.42
C ASN A 13 40.29 -16.42 -12.03
N GLN A 14 41.40 -15.88 -12.54
CA GLN A 14 41.74 -14.47 -12.33
C GLN A 14 40.75 -13.52 -13.01
N ARG A 15 40.36 -13.81 -14.26
CA ARG A 15 39.33 -13.05 -14.98
C ARG A 15 38.00 -13.09 -14.25
N ASN A 16 37.57 -14.25 -13.77
CA ASN A 16 36.33 -14.41 -13.00
C ASN A 16 36.36 -13.62 -11.69
N ARG A 17 37.50 -13.60 -10.98
CA ARG A 17 37.67 -12.77 -9.77
C ARG A 17 37.64 -11.28 -10.07
N GLN A 18 38.29 -10.82 -11.14
CA GLN A 18 38.27 -9.41 -11.55
C GLN A 18 36.86 -8.98 -12.00
N ALA A 19 36.19 -9.81 -12.80
CA ALA A 19 34.80 -9.57 -13.20
C ALA A 19 33.86 -9.55 -11.99
N GLY A 20 34.06 -10.42 -11.01
CA GLY A 20 33.30 -10.41 -9.75
C GLY A 20 33.51 -9.12 -8.94
N LYS A 21 34.76 -8.66 -8.80
CA LYS A 21 35.08 -7.38 -8.14
C LYS A 21 34.44 -6.19 -8.85
N LEU A 22 34.52 -6.15 -10.19
CA LEU A 22 33.91 -5.07 -10.97
C LEU A 22 32.38 -5.05 -10.83
N LYS A 23 31.73 -6.22 -10.86
CA LYS A 23 30.27 -6.30 -10.63
C LYS A 23 29.88 -5.82 -9.24
N HIS A 24 30.65 -6.16 -8.22
CA HIS A 24 30.44 -5.69 -6.86
C HIS A 24 30.58 -4.16 -6.77
N ASP A 25 31.62 -3.59 -7.37
CA ASP A 25 31.83 -2.14 -7.45
C ASP A 25 30.66 -1.42 -8.13
N ILE A 26 30.19 -1.92 -9.27
CA ILE A 26 29.03 -1.36 -9.98
C ILE A 26 27.77 -1.42 -9.10
N THR A 27 27.57 -2.52 -8.37
CA THR A 27 26.41 -2.67 -7.48
C THR A 27 26.47 -1.65 -6.35
N CYS A 28 27.61 -1.49 -5.68
CA CYS A 28 27.78 -0.48 -4.63
C CYS A 28 27.51 0.93 -5.17
N ARG A 29 28.07 1.27 -6.33
CA ARG A 29 27.84 2.57 -6.98
C ARG A 29 26.37 2.81 -7.33
N LEU A 30 25.64 1.76 -7.74
CA LEU A 30 24.20 1.85 -7.99
C LEU A 30 23.43 2.11 -6.70
N LEU A 31 23.75 1.40 -5.60
CA LEU A 31 23.07 1.59 -4.31
C LEU A 31 23.26 3.03 -3.82
N ASP A 32 24.51 3.51 -3.80
CA ASP A 32 24.84 4.88 -3.41
C ASP A 32 24.10 5.91 -4.29
N TYR A 33 24.02 5.64 -5.60
CA TYR A 33 23.30 6.49 -6.54
C TYR A 33 21.80 6.58 -6.21
N LEU A 34 21.18 5.43 -5.96
CA LEU A 34 19.75 5.34 -5.69
C LEU A 34 19.40 6.01 -4.37
N GLU A 35 20.15 5.74 -3.30
CA GLU A 35 19.94 6.34 -1.98
C GLU A 35 20.20 7.86 -1.98
N LEU A 36 21.17 8.33 -2.77
CA LEU A 36 21.46 9.77 -2.86
C LEU A 36 20.40 10.55 -3.64
N LYS A 37 19.86 9.95 -4.72
CA LYS A 37 18.98 10.66 -5.66
C LYS A 37 17.49 10.45 -5.37
N TYR A 38 17.13 9.38 -4.68
CA TYR A 38 15.74 8.95 -4.53
C TYR A 38 15.41 8.54 -3.10
N GLU A 39 14.20 8.91 -2.68
CA GLU A 39 13.55 8.31 -1.52
C GLU A 39 12.62 7.21 -2.02
N MET A 40 12.86 5.99 -1.56
CA MET A 40 12.05 4.83 -1.89
C MET A 40 11.41 4.24 -0.64
N ARG A 41 10.18 3.74 -0.79
CA ARG A 41 9.46 3.04 0.26
C ARG A 41 8.57 1.97 -0.34
N HIS A 42 8.49 0.81 0.30
CA HIS A 42 7.62 -0.26 -0.14
C HIS A 42 6.25 -0.09 0.50
N ASN A 43 5.26 0.36 -0.28
CA ASN A 43 3.91 0.59 0.21
C ASN A 43 3.19 -0.76 0.39
N THR A 44 2.95 -1.15 1.64
CA THR A 44 2.31 -2.43 1.98
C THR A 44 0.87 -2.52 1.48
N ALA A 45 0.18 -1.39 1.35
CA ALA A 45 -1.21 -1.37 0.93
C ALA A 45 -1.39 -1.49 -0.58
N LEU A 46 -0.52 -0.82 -1.36
CA LEU A 46 -0.50 -0.97 -2.81
C LEU A 46 0.29 -2.19 -3.28
N GLY A 47 1.10 -2.80 -2.39
CA GLY A 47 1.97 -3.93 -2.71
C GLY A 47 3.08 -3.57 -3.70
N CYS A 48 3.49 -2.30 -3.76
CA CYS A 48 4.48 -1.82 -4.70
C CYS A 48 5.45 -0.82 -4.06
N THR A 49 6.63 -0.72 -4.65
CA THR A 49 7.60 0.30 -4.26
C THR A 49 7.22 1.62 -4.88
N GLU A 50 7.15 2.65 -4.05
CA GLU A 50 6.97 4.02 -4.47
C GLU A 50 8.29 4.77 -4.35
N ILE A 51 8.47 5.75 -5.22
CA ILE A 51 9.69 6.53 -5.35
C ILE A 51 9.35 8.00 -5.51
N ARG A 52 10.21 8.85 -4.95
CA ARG A 52 10.31 10.27 -5.34
C ARG A 52 11.77 10.70 -5.35
N LYS A 53 12.03 11.87 -5.89
CA LYS A 53 13.36 12.49 -5.82
C LYS A 53 13.69 12.83 -4.37
N ALA A 54 14.90 12.52 -3.92
CA ALA A 54 15.35 12.82 -2.57
C ALA A 54 15.28 14.32 -2.28
N GLY A 55 14.71 14.69 -1.14
CA GLY A 55 14.49 16.09 -0.74
C GLY A 55 13.40 16.83 -1.54
N SER A 56 12.64 16.13 -2.38
CA SER A 56 11.50 16.71 -3.09
C SER A 56 10.23 16.65 -2.24
N ASN A 57 9.39 17.67 -2.35
CA ASN A 57 8.03 17.69 -1.79
C ASN A 57 6.99 17.07 -2.74
N GLU A 58 7.42 16.53 -3.88
CA GLU A 58 6.56 15.81 -4.81
C GLU A 58 5.96 14.56 -4.14
N PRO A 59 4.74 14.16 -4.56
CA PRO A 59 4.14 12.93 -4.10
C PRO A 59 4.98 11.72 -4.55
N PHE A 60 4.94 10.67 -3.73
CA PHE A 60 5.49 9.38 -4.13
C PHE A 60 4.70 8.83 -5.32
N VAL A 61 5.42 8.32 -6.32
CA VAL A 61 4.85 7.67 -7.50
C VAL A 61 5.29 6.22 -7.55
N ALA A 62 4.47 5.34 -8.13
CA ALA A 62 4.83 3.94 -8.28
C ALA A 62 6.13 3.79 -9.10
N ALA A 63 7.06 2.96 -8.62
CA ALA A 63 8.28 2.59 -9.33
C ALA A 63 7.97 1.56 -10.42
N ASP A 64 7.12 1.94 -11.38
CA ASP A 64 6.72 1.12 -12.52
C ASP A 64 7.85 0.89 -13.52
N GLU A 65 7.59 0.14 -14.59
CA GLU A 65 8.61 -0.15 -15.61
C GLU A 65 9.16 1.12 -16.26
N ARG A 66 8.29 2.10 -16.54
CA ARG A 66 8.68 3.38 -17.14
C ARG A 66 9.63 4.15 -16.23
N MET A 67 9.33 4.20 -14.93
CA MET A 67 10.18 4.84 -13.93
C MET A 67 11.52 4.12 -13.80
N ARG A 68 11.51 2.79 -13.69
CA ARG A 68 12.74 1.98 -13.61
C ARG A 68 13.63 2.17 -14.83
N ASN A 69 13.06 2.18 -16.04
CA ASN A 69 13.80 2.44 -17.28
C ASN A 69 14.38 3.87 -17.30
N THR A 70 13.64 4.85 -16.77
CA THR A 70 14.13 6.22 -16.63
C THR A 70 15.33 6.31 -15.69
N ILE A 71 15.27 5.60 -14.56
CA ILE A 71 16.39 5.52 -13.60
C ILE A 71 17.59 4.84 -14.25
N ALA A 72 17.38 3.76 -15.01
CA ALA A 72 18.44 3.04 -15.72
C ALA A 72 19.21 3.93 -16.68
N ILE A 73 18.49 4.71 -17.50
CA ILE A 73 19.11 5.65 -18.44
C ILE A 73 19.90 6.73 -17.68
N LYS A 74 19.33 7.29 -16.61
CA LYS A 74 20.01 8.32 -15.80
C LYS A 74 21.28 7.79 -15.13
N ALA A 75 21.24 6.59 -14.54
CA ALA A 75 22.40 5.96 -13.94
C ALA A 75 23.52 5.72 -14.97
N ARG A 76 23.18 5.29 -16.18
CA ARG A 76 24.15 5.14 -17.28
C ARG A 76 24.77 6.45 -17.71
N LEU A 77 23.98 7.53 -17.80
CA LEU A 77 24.49 8.86 -18.10
C LEU A 77 25.46 9.36 -17.02
N ASP A 78 25.25 8.94 -15.76
CA ASP A 78 26.14 9.23 -14.63
C ASP A 78 27.31 8.22 -14.51
N GLY A 79 27.55 7.41 -15.55
CA GLY A 79 28.71 6.52 -15.66
C GLY A 79 28.59 5.22 -14.86
N ILE A 80 27.38 4.80 -14.51
CA ILE A 80 27.09 3.55 -13.82
C ILE A 80 26.44 2.58 -14.82
N ASP A 81 27.24 1.62 -15.32
CA ASP A 81 26.77 0.65 -16.32
C ASP A 81 25.91 -0.45 -15.68
N VAL A 82 24.62 -0.14 -15.49
CA VAL A 82 23.65 -1.04 -14.86
C VAL A 82 22.62 -1.56 -15.84
N TRP A 83 22.08 -2.74 -15.49
CA TRP A 83 20.98 -3.36 -16.19
C TRP A 83 19.66 -3.00 -15.51
N ASP A 84 18.59 -2.87 -16.29
CA ASP A 84 17.25 -2.58 -15.79
C ASP A 84 16.80 -3.61 -14.73
N LYS A 85 17.28 -4.85 -14.87
CA LYS A 85 17.06 -5.94 -13.92
C LYS A 85 17.66 -5.68 -12.54
N ASP A 86 18.78 -4.97 -12.45
CA ASP A 86 19.42 -4.68 -11.17
C ASP A 86 18.64 -3.62 -10.39
N ILE A 87 18.11 -2.61 -11.10
CA ILE A 87 17.19 -1.63 -10.50
C ILE A 87 15.90 -2.32 -10.04
N ARG A 88 15.32 -3.18 -10.89
CA ARG A 88 14.12 -3.95 -10.51
C ARG A 88 14.36 -4.78 -9.25
N ARG A 89 15.47 -5.52 -9.19
CA ARG A 89 15.87 -6.30 -8.02
C ARG A 89 15.99 -5.43 -6.78
N TYR A 90 16.63 -4.26 -6.89
CA TYR A 90 16.73 -3.32 -5.78
C TYR A 90 15.35 -2.86 -5.30
N THR A 91 14.50 -2.40 -6.22
CA THR A 91 13.15 -1.91 -5.88
C THR A 91 12.23 -2.97 -5.31
N GLU A 92 12.47 -4.25 -5.60
CA GLU A 92 11.69 -5.40 -5.12
C GLU A 92 12.39 -6.14 -3.95
N SER A 93 13.43 -5.55 -3.35
CA SER A 93 14.20 -6.16 -2.26
C SER A 93 14.01 -5.45 -0.92
N ASP A 94 14.43 -6.12 0.15
CA ASP A 94 14.40 -5.60 1.53
C ASP A 94 15.32 -4.38 1.77
N PHE A 95 16.11 -3.97 0.78
CA PHE A 95 16.81 -2.68 0.83
C PHE A 95 15.83 -1.50 0.84
N VAL A 96 14.66 -1.64 0.22
CA VAL A 96 13.61 -0.64 0.27
C VAL A 96 12.78 -0.86 1.54
N LYS A 97 12.79 0.14 2.42
CA LYS A 97 12.08 0.06 3.71
C LYS A 97 10.57 -0.07 3.51
N VAL A 98 9.97 -0.97 4.27
CA VAL A 98 8.52 -1.17 4.34
C VAL A 98 7.85 0.08 4.90
N PHE A 99 6.75 0.49 4.28
CA PHE A 99 5.94 1.63 4.65
C PHE A 99 4.46 1.25 4.65
N ASN A 100 3.82 1.35 5.81
CA ASN A 100 2.38 1.23 5.92
C ASN A 100 1.74 2.64 5.91
N PRO A 101 0.98 3.01 4.85
CA PRO A 101 0.34 4.32 4.76
C PRO A 101 -0.68 4.57 5.88
N VAL A 102 -1.32 3.50 6.37
CA VAL A 102 -2.32 3.61 7.44
C VAL A 102 -1.63 3.88 8.78
N ASP A 103 -0.56 3.15 9.09
CA ASP A 103 0.21 3.38 10.33
C ASP A 103 0.84 4.77 10.34
N ASP A 104 1.43 5.21 9.22
CA ASP A 104 1.99 6.57 9.09
C ASP A 104 0.90 7.63 9.29
N PHE A 105 -0.28 7.45 8.71
CA PHE A 105 -1.40 8.35 8.92
C PHE A 105 -1.83 8.42 10.39
N LEU A 106 -2.08 7.26 11.02
CA LEU A 106 -2.52 7.19 12.41
C LEU A 106 -1.45 7.74 13.38
N ASN A 107 -0.18 7.46 13.13
CA ASN A 107 0.93 7.97 13.94
C ASN A 107 1.05 9.50 13.87
N ARG A 108 0.76 10.13 12.71
CA ARG A 108 0.73 11.60 12.58
C ARG A 108 -0.40 12.24 13.38
N LEU A 109 -1.49 11.51 13.64
CA LEU A 109 -2.61 11.99 14.44
C LEU A 109 -2.39 11.85 15.95
N ARG A 110 -1.43 11.02 16.39
CA ARG A 110 -1.14 10.84 17.82
C ARG A 110 -0.82 12.18 18.48
N GLY A 111 -1.52 12.46 19.58
CA GLY A 111 -1.34 13.70 20.36
C GLY A 111 -1.96 14.96 19.74
N ARG A 112 -2.69 14.86 18.62
CA ARG A 112 -3.37 16.00 17.97
C ARG A 112 -4.87 16.09 18.25
N TRP A 113 -5.39 15.26 19.15
CA TRP A 113 -6.80 15.28 19.49
C TRP A 113 -7.17 16.62 20.15
N ASP A 114 -8.21 17.26 19.63
CA ASP A 114 -8.68 18.57 20.06
C ASP A 114 -9.73 18.51 21.19
N GLY A 115 -9.95 17.31 21.76
CA GLY A 115 -10.93 17.07 22.81
C GLY A 115 -12.37 16.96 22.33
N LYS A 116 -12.63 17.08 21.02
CA LYS A 116 -13.99 16.96 20.46
C LYS A 116 -14.26 15.55 19.94
N ASP A 117 -15.51 15.14 20.07
CA ASP A 117 -16.00 13.87 19.51
C ASP A 117 -16.44 14.06 18.04
N HIS A 118 -15.45 13.98 17.15
CA HIS A 118 -15.69 14.09 15.70
C HIS A 118 -16.44 12.89 15.13
N ILE A 119 -16.39 11.72 15.79
CA ILE A 119 -17.07 10.51 15.33
C ILE A 119 -18.57 10.65 15.56
N ASN A 120 -18.98 11.14 16.73
CA ASN A 120 -20.38 11.42 17.02
C ASN A 120 -20.93 12.56 16.13
N ALA A 121 -20.13 13.62 15.89
CA ALA A 121 -20.50 14.66 14.92
C ALA A 121 -20.73 14.09 13.51
N LEU A 122 -19.91 13.12 13.09
CA LEU A 122 -20.08 12.40 11.83
C LEU A 122 -21.34 11.51 11.85
N ALA A 123 -21.60 10.77 12.94
CA ALA A 123 -22.79 9.94 13.10
C ALA A 123 -24.08 10.76 12.98
N ASN A 124 -24.11 11.96 13.58
CA ASN A 124 -25.25 12.87 13.56
C ASN A 124 -25.52 13.52 12.20
N CYS A 125 -24.63 13.35 11.22
CA CYS A 125 -24.90 13.76 9.84
C CYS A 125 -25.91 12.84 9.13
N VAL A 126 -26.27 11.70 9.74
CA VAL A 126 -27.30 10.78 9.23
C VAL A 126 -28.59 10.98 10.04
N PRO A 127 -29.62 11.65 9.49
CA PRO A 127 -30.91 11.76 10.15
C PRO A 127 -31.52 10.36 10.31
N ASN A 128 -31.87 9.99 11.53
CA ASN A 128 -32.46 8.70 11.85
C ASN A 128 -33.27 8.77 13.16
N ASP A 129 -34.21 7.85 13.33
CA ASP A 129 -35.08 7.78 14.50
C ASP A 129 -34.51 6.86 15.60
N ASN A 130 -33.31 6.29 15.40
CA ASN A 130 -32.70 5.35 16.32
C ASN A 130 -31.80 6.08 17.33
N ALA A 131 -32.29 6.19 18.57
CA ALA A 131 -31.56 6.84 19.67
C ALA A 131 -30.17 6.22 19.95
N ARG A 132 -29.91 4.97 19.56
CA ARG A 132 -28.62 4.29 19.77
C ARG A 132 -27.66 4.37 18.59
N TRP A 133 -28.07 4.97 17.48
CA TRP A 133 -27.26 5.03 16.26
C TRP A 133 -25.87 5.60 16.50
N ALA A 134 -25.79 6.74 17.20
CA ALA A 134 -24.52 7.41 17.47
C ALA A 134 -23.56 6.51 18.27
N ASP A 135 -24.05 5.84 19.31
CA ASP A 135 -23.25 4.95 20.16
C ASP A 135 -22.75 3.71 19.40
N TRP A 136 -23.63 3.10 18.60
CA TRP A 136 -23.28 1.93 17.78
C TRP A 136 -22.30 2.29 16.68
N PHE A 137 -22.54 3.40 15.98
CA PHE A 137 -21.64 3.91 14.96
C PHE A 137 -20.27 4.25 15.55
N HIS A 138 -20.24 4.88 16.73
CA HIS A 138 -19.00 5.22 17.42
C HIS A 138 -18.19 3.95 17.75
N THR A 139 -18.85 2.94 18.32
CA THR A 139 -18.20 1.66 18.64
C THR A 139 -17.69 0.95 17.39
N TRP A 140 -18.51 0.90 16.34
CA TRP A 140 -18.14 0.30 15.06
C TRP A 140 -16.96 1.02 14.40
N PHE A 141 -16.94 2.35 14.42
CA PHE A 141 -15.87 3.15 13.82
C PHE A 141 -14.55 2.93 14.55
N LEU A 142 -14.58 2.86 15.90
CA LEU A 142 -13.41 2.51 16.70
C LEU A 142 -12.93 1.08 16.40
N ALA A 143 -13.84 0.11 16.29
CA ALA A 143 -13.50 -1.26 15.95
C ALA A 143 -12.82 -1.34 14.57
N MET A 144 -13.33 -0.62 13.55
CA MET A 144 -12.72 -0.54 12.23
C MET A 144 -11.27 -0.02 12.29
N VAL A 145 -11.02 1.09 12.99
CA VAL A 145 -9.66 1.65 13.12
C VAL A 145 -8.76 0.73 13.95
N ALA A 146 -9.29 0.08 15.00
CA ALA A 146 -8.55 -0.87 15.82
C ALA A 146 -8.06 -2.09 15.02
N GLN A 147 -8.85 -2.56 14.04
CA GLN A 147 -8.43 -3.61 13.12
C GLN A 147 -7.32 -3.15 12.18
N TRP A 148 -7.39 -1.93 11.65
CA TRP A 148 -6.29 -1.39 10.84
C TRP A 148 -4.98 -1.32 11.60
N MET A 149 -5.06 -1.05 12.91
CA MET A 149 -3.91 -1.02 13.81
C MET A 149 -3.42 -2.41 14.24
N GLY A 150 -4.15 -3.49 13.89
CA GLY A 150 -3.82 -4.85 14.31
C GLY A 150 -3.89 -5.06 15.84
N LEU A 151 -4.74 -4.30 16.54
CA LEU A 151 -4.89 -4.42 18.00
C LEU A 151 -5.55 -5.75 18.41
N ASP A 152 -6.43 -6.27 17.56
CA ASP A 152 -7.04 -7.59 17.70
C ASP A 152 -6.91 -8.36 16.38
N ASN A 153 -6.22 -9.49 16.45
CA ASN A 153 -6.05 -10.41 15.32
C ASN A 153 -6.90 -11.69 15.47
N ALA A 154 -7.60 -11.84 16.60
CA ALA A 154 -8.45 -12.99 16.90
C ALA A 154 -9.90 -12.75 16.49
N HIS A 155 -10.38 -11.50 16.57
CA HIS A 155 -11.76 -11.14 16.23
C HIS A 155 -11.83 -10.13 15.08
N GLY A 156 -12.79 -10.37 14.20
CA GLY A 156 -13.17 -9.43 13.15
C GLY A 156 -14.21 -8.43 13.66
N ASN A 157 -14.23 -7.21 13.11
CA ASN A 157 -15.39 -6.34 13.17
C ASN A 157 -16.50 -6.98 12.31
N SER A 158 -17.31 -7.83 12.94
CA SER A 158 -18.37 -8.61 12.31
C SER A 158 -19.71 -7.86 12.26
N VAL A 159 -19.70 -6.54 12.46
CA VAL A 159 -20.90 -5.70 12.46
C VAL A 159 -20.76 -4.68 11.34
N ALA A 160 -21.82 -4.51 10.55
CA ALA A 160 -21.88 -3.55 9.46
C ALA A 160 -23.04 -2.56 9.67
N PRO A 161 -22.79 -1.24 9.65
CA PRO A 161 -23.85 -0.24 9.65
C PRO A 161 -24.68 -0.33 8.38
N LEU A 162 -26.00 -0.50 8.53
CA LEU A 162 -26.94 -0.56 7.40
C LEU A 162 -27.68 0.77 7.26
N LEU A 163 -27.48 1.45 6.14
CA LEU A 163 -28.12 2.73 5.83
C LEU A 163 -29.28 2.54 4.84
N ILE A 164 -30.51 2.60 5.35
CA ILE A 164 -31.73 2.48 4.53
C ILE A 164 -32.36 3.86 4.36
N SER A 165 -32.49 4.32 3.12
CA SER A 165 -33.23 5.55 2.80
C SER A 165 -33.70 5.54 1.35
N ARG A 166 -34.62 6.46 1.01
CA ARG A 166 -35.02 6.71 -0.38
C ARG A 166 -33.81 7.14 -1.23
N GLN A 167 -33.91 7.00 -2.55
CA GLN A 167 -32.86 7.45 -3.47
C GLN A 167 -32.67 8.97 -3.34
N GLY A 168 -31.44 9.45 -3.56
CA GLY A 168 -31.11 10.90 -3.52
C GLY A 168 -30.62 11.43 -2.16
N TYR A 169 -30.56 10.61 -1.11
CA TYR A 169 -30.11 11.01 0.23
C TYR A 169 -28.59 10.95 0.46
N ARG A 170 -27.78 11.01 -0.61
CA ARG A 170 -26.30 11.09 -0.55
C ARG A 170 -25.61 10.01 0.33
N LYS A 171 -26.21 8.82 0.46
CA LYS A 171 -25.66 7.69 1.23
C LYS A 171 -24.22 7.36 0.83
N SER A 172 -23.97 7.19 -0.46
CA SER A 172 -22.64 6.88 -0.99
C SER A 172 -21.63 8.01 -0.74
N THR A 173 -22.08 9.27 -0.67
CA THR A 173 -21.24 10.41 -0.27
C THR A 173 -20.87 10.34 1.21
N PHE A 174 -21.80 9.94 2.09
CA PHE A 174 -21.51 9.73 3.50
C PHE A 174 -20.48 8.61 3.69
N CYS A 175 -20.68 7.45 3.04
CA CYS A 175 -19.73 6.33 3.11
C CYS A 175 -18.32 6.74 2.65
N LYS A 176 -18.20 7.51 1.56
CA LYS A 176 -16.91 8.05 1.10
C LYS A 176 -16.25 8.95 2.14
N ARG A 177 -17.02 9.76 2.87
CA ARG A 177 -16.51 10.68 3.90
C ARG A 177 -16.03 9.98 5.18
N LEU A 178 -16.34 8.69 5.36
CA LEU A 178 -15.82 7.91 6.49
C LEU A 178 -14.30 7.77 6.43
N LEU A 179 -13.73 7.74 5.24
CA LEU A 179 -12.29 7.73 5.04
C LEU A 179 -11.76 9.15 4.76
N PRO A 180 -10.64 9.55 5.38
CA PRO A 180 -9.98 10.81 5.05
C PRO A 180 -9.44 10.78 3.61
N GLU A 181 -9.26 11.94 2.97
CA GLU A 181 -8.81 12.05 1.57
C GLU A 181 -7.55 11.25 1.27
N VAL A 182 -6.60 11.25 2.21
CA VAL A 182 -5.32 10.52 2.09
C VAL A 182 -5.46 9.00 2.12
N LEU A 183 -6.60 8.46 2.59
CA LEU A 183 -6.90 7.02 2.63
C LEU A 183 -8.00 6.61 1.64
N GLN A 184 -8.41 7.50 0.72
CA GLN A 184 -9.47 7.20 -0.27
C GLN A 184 -9.12 6.06 -1.20
N TRP A 185 -7.83 5.77 -1.41
CA TRP A 185 -7.39 4.59 -2.18
C TRP A 185 -7.86 3.27 -1.56
N GLY A 186 -8.16 3.25 -0.24
CA GLY A 186 -8.67 2.08 0.48
C GLY A 186 -10.20 2.00 0.52
N TYR A 187 -10.91 2.94 -0.11
CA TYR A 187 -12.37 2.90 -0.22
C TYR A 187 -12.79 2.08 -1.44
N ASN A 188 -13.74 1.16 -1.26
CA ASN A 188 -14.28 0.36 -2.37
C ASN A 188 -15.81 0.38 -2.35
N ASP A 189 -16.44 0.93 -3.39
CA ASP A 189 -17.90 0.93 -3.60
C ASP A 189 -18.37 0.03 -4.75
N ASN A 190 -17.46 -0.68 -5.43
CA ASN A 190 -17.74 -1.49 -6.61
C ASN A 190 -17.42 -2.97 -6.38
N LEU A 191 -17.90 -3.52 -5.25
CA LEU A 191 -17.67 -4.92 -4.94
C LEU A 191 -18.53 -5.83 -5.82
N VAL A 192 -17.90 -6.53 -6.77
CA VAL A 192 -18.55 -7.56 -7.59
C VAL A 192 -18.49 -8.89 -6.84
N ILE A 193 -19.55 -9.21 -6.11
CA ILE A 193 -19.65 -10.38 -5.20
C ILE A 193 -19.83 -11.71 -5.96
N SER A 194 -20.03 -11.68 -7.28
CA SER A 194 -20.19 -12.89 -8.10
C SER A 194 -18.91 -13.74 -8.19
N GLU A 195 -17.73 -13.15 -7.98
CA GLU A 195 -16.45 -13.84 -8.08
C GLU A 195 -15.72 -13.86 -6.72
N LYS A 196 -15.55 -15.06 -6.16
CA LYS A 196 -14.95 -15.28 -4.83
C LYS A 196 -13.52 -14.72 -4.74
N GLN A 197 -12.70 -14.88 -5.78
CA GLN A 197 -11.31 -14.40 -5.76
C GLN A 197 -11.24 -12.86 -5.73
N ASN A 198 -12.04 -12.18 -6.55
CA ASN A 198 -12.09 -10.72 -6.56
C ASN A 198 -12.64 -10.17 -5.25
N THR A 199 -13.63 -10.84 -4.67
CA THR A 199 -14.21 -10.48 -3.37
C THR A 199 -13.17 -10.57 -2.26
N LEU A 200 -12.47 -11.71 -2.15
CA LEU A 200 -11.41 -11.89 -1.15
C LEU A 200 -10.28 -10.88 -1.35
N ARG A 201 -9.89 -10.61 -2.59
CA ARG A 201 -8.88 -9.61 -2.90
C ARG A 201 -9.31 -8.21 -2.47
N ALA A 202 -10.55 -7.82 -2.75
CA ALA A 202 -11.10 -6.55 -2.31
C ALA A 202 -11.12 -6.44 -0.78
N MET A 203 -11.48 -7.52 -0.07
CA MET A 203 -11.43 -7.58 1.40
C MET A 203 -10.02 -7.40 1.97
N THR A 204 -9.01 -7.98 1.33
CA THR A 204 -7.61 -7.84 1.80
C THR A 204 -6.99 -6.48 1.46
N GLN A 205 -7.45 -5.83 0.37
CA GLN A 205 -6.83 -4.61 -0.16
C GLN A 205 -7.57 -3.31 0.19
N SER A 206 -8.77 -3.39 0.77
CA SER A 206 -9.59 -2.22 1.10
C SER A 206 -9.63 -1.99 2.61
N LEU A 207 -9.66 -0.72 3.01
CA LEU A 207 -9.86 -0.30 4.40
C LEU A 207 -11.34 -0.23 4.77
N LEU A 208 -12.16 0.16 3.81
CA LEU A 208 -13.61 0.25 3.95
C LEU A 208 -14.27 -0.20 2.65
N ILE A 209 -15.15 -1.19 2.76
CA ILE A 209 -15.96 -1.66 1.64
C ILE A 209 -17.40 -1.19 1.86
N ASN A 210 -17.91 -0.45 0.89
CA ASN A 210 -19.30 -0.06 0.79
C ASN A 210 -20.01 -1.03 -0.16
N ILE A 211 -20.96 -1.79 0.37
CA ILE A 211 -21.82 -2.66 -0.43
C ILE A 211 -23.07 -1.85 -0.78
N ASP A 212 -23.09 -1.25 -1.97
CA ASP A 212 -24.28 -0.57 -2.46
C ASP A 212 -25.35 -1.60 -2.86
N GLU A 213 -26.62 -1.20 -2.78
CA GLU A 213 -27.76 -2.05 -3.14
C GLU A 213 -27.76 -3.44 -2.48
N PHE A 214 -27.40 -3.53 -1.18
CA PHE A 214 -27.35 -4.79 -0.42
C PHE A 214 -28.60 -5.68 -0.59
N ASN A 215 -29.77 -5.07 -0.76
CA ASN A 215 -31.05 -5.76 -0.99
C ASN A 215 -31.13 -6.53 -2.32
N THR A 216 -30.26 -6.25 -3.29
CA THR A 216 -30.19 -6.97 -4.57
C THR A 216 -29.36 -8.26 -4.49
N LEU A 217 -28.58 -8.42 -3.43
CA LEU A 217 -27.78 -9.63 -3.20
C LEU A 217 -28.68 -10.81 -2.83
N SER A 218 -28.33 -12.00 -3.31
CA SER A 218 -29.07 -13.22 -2.95
C SER A 218 -28.98 -13.49 -1.44
N ALA A 219 -30.04 -14.05 -0.84
CA ALA A 219 -30.07 -14.38 0.60
C ALA A 219 -28.86 -15.22 1.05
N LYS A 220 -28.44 -16.18 0.21
CA LYS A 220 -27.25 -17.02 0.45
C LYS A 220 -25.94 -16.21 0.53
N MET A 221 -25.85 -15.07 -0.15
CA MET A 221 -24.70 -14.17 -0.06
C MET A 221 -24.81 -13.22 1.13
N GLN A 222 -26.02 -12.84 1.53
CA GLN A 222 -26.25 -12.01 2.72
C GLN A 222 -25.89 -12.76 4.01
N ASP A 223 -26.19 -14.07 4.09
CA ASP A 223 -25.82 -14.93 5.24
C ASP A 223 -24.30 -15.12 5.42
N GLY A 224 -23.49 -14.72 4.42
CA GLY A 224 -22.04 -14.85 4.44
C GLY A 224 -21.29 -13.66 5.04
N PHE A 225 -22.00 -12.58 5.38
CA PHE A 225 -21.46 -11.37 6.01
C PHE A 225 -21.83 -11.32 7.50
#